data_AF-A0A1C5N1Q4-F1
#
_entry.id   AF-A0A1C5N1Q4-F1
#
_cell.length_a   1.000
_cell.length_b   1.000
_cell.length_c   1.000
_cell.angle_alpha   90.00
_cell.angle_beta   90.00
_cell.angle_gamma   90.00
#
_symmetry.space_group_name_H-M   'P 1'
#
loop_
_entity.id
_entity.type
_entity.pdbx_description
1 polymer ?
#
loop_
_entity_poly.entity_id
_entity_poly.type
_entity_poly.pdbx_seq_one_letter_code
_entity_poly.pdbx_strand_id
1 'polypeptide(L)'
;MTGLYENIYDLQNDRSLTFLYRAPKLLLEPLNYSSVRNHYQKIFDIDTKTAGKMTGLTKGYPFAFQVLGYLYWENRNCKNIEDILPEYDQYLEEYVYSKIWSELSSLDQKVLINISPDEELKVK
;
A
#
# COMPACT_ATOMS: atom_id res chain seq x y z
N MET A 1 -5.55 -6.56 5.14
CA MET A 1 -6.84 -7.23 4.82
C MET A 1 -7.22 -6.82 3.40
N THR A 2 -6.74 -7.55 2.40
CA THR A 2 -6.78 -7.15 0.97
C THR A 2 -8.00 -7.69 0.22
N GLY A 3 -8.59 -8.81 0.66
CA GLY A 3 -9.89 -9.31 0.16
C GLY A 3 -11.12 -8.43 0.44
N LEU A 4 -10.96 -7.15 0.78
CA LEU A 4 -12.10 -6.24 0.99
C LEU A 4 -12.90 -6.03 -0.30
N TYR A 5 -12.23 -6.04 -1.46
CA TYR A 5 -12.88 -5.76 -2.74
C TYR A 5 -13.85 -6.86 -3.17
N GLU A 6 -13.43 -8.13 -3.11
CA GLU A 6 -14.31 -9.28 -3.41
C GLU A 6 -15.51 -9.31 -2.47
N ASN A 7 -15.28 -9.13 -1.16
CA ASN A 7 -16.36 -9.09 -0.18
C ASN A 7 -17.37 -7.96 -0.46
N ILE A 8 -16.90 -6.78 -0.88
CA ILE A 8 -17.79 -5.66 -1.27
C ILE A 8 -18.52 -6.00 -2.57
N TYR A 9 -17.84 -6.60 -3.54
CA TYR A 9 -18.42 -7.00 -4.82
C TYR A 9 -19.52 -8.05 -4.62
N ASP A 10 -19.26 -9.08 -3.82
CA ASP A 10 -20.23 -10.14 -3.51
C ASP A 10 -21.44 -9.57 -2.76
N LEU A 11 -21.20 -8.72 -1.76
CA LEU A 11 -22.26 -8.05 -1.01
C LEU A 11 -23.14 -7.18 -1.91
N GLN A 12 -22.54 -6.46 -2.87
CA GLN A 12 -23.27 -5.59 -3.79
C GLN A 12 -24.10 -6.38 -4.81
N ASN A 13 -23.68 -7.60 -5.17
CA ASN A 13 -24.35 -8.44 -6.16
C ASN A 13 -25.31 -9.47 -5.56
N ASP A 14 -25.53 -9.44 -4.26
CA ASP A 14 -26.54 -10.26 -3.60
C ASP A 14 -27.96 -9.85 -4.05
N ARG A 15 -28.74 -10.83 -4.52
CA ARG A 15 -30.10 -10.63 -5.04
C ARG A 15 -31.08 -10.11 -3.98
N SER A 16 -30.79 -10.32 -2.71
CA SER A 16 -31.61 -9.83 -1.59
C SER A 16 -31.28 -8.39 -1.21
N LEU A 17 -30.11 -7.87 -1.60
CA LEU A 17 -29.58 -6.56 -1.18
C LEU A 17 -29.56 -5.52 -2.31
N THR A 18 -30.56 -5.55 -3.20
CA THR A 18 -30.63 -4.66 -4.37
C THR A 18 -30.65 -3.15 -4.04
N PHE A 19 -30.98 -2.78 -2.80
CA PHE A 19 -30.88 -1.38 -2.35
C PHE A 19 -29.44 -0.86 -2.36
N LEU A 20 -28.43 -1.73 -2.22
CA LEU A 20 -27.02 -1.36 -2.28
C LEU A 20 -26.58 -0.85 -3.66
N TYR A 21 -27.31 -1.17 -4.73
CA TYR A 21 -27.05 -0.58 -6.05
C TYR A 21 -27.24 0.94 -6.07
N ARG A 22 -28.11 1.47 -5.20
CA ARG A 22 -28.41 2.91 -5.10
C ARG A 22 -27.74 3.58 -3.91
N ALA A 23 -27.00 2.82 -3.10
CA ALA A 23 -26.30 3.37 -1.97
C ALA A 23 -25.21 4.35 -2.46
N PRO A 24 -25.05 5.52 -1.81
CA PRO A 24 -23.99 6.46 -2.14
C PRO A 24 -22.64 5.79 -1.91
N LYS A 25 -21.76 5.86 -2.92
CA LYS A 25 -20.42 5.29 -2.86
C LYS A 25 -19.41 6.39 -2.58
N LEU A 26 -18.63 6.22 -1.53
CA LEU A 26 -17.45 7.05 -1.26
C LEU A 26 -16.23 6.32 -1.78
N LEU A 27 -15.63 6.83 -2.86
CA LEU A 27 -14.37 6.32 -3.38
C LEU A 27 -13.24 6.99 -2.59
N LEU A 28 -12.40 6.17 -1.97
CA LEU A 28 -11.21 6.64 -1.25
C LEU A 28 -10.05 6.74 -2.24
N GLU A 29 -9.53 7.95 -2.40
CA GLU A 29 -8.36 8.21 -3.24
C GLU A 29 -7.05 7.90 -2.48
N PRO A 30 -5.93 7.69 -3.20
CA PRO A 30 -4.62 7.61 -2.59
C PRO A 30 -4.32 8.82 -1.71
N LEU A 31 -3.49 8.62 -0.69
CA LEU A 31 -3.09 9.71 0.20
C LEU A 31 -2.38 10.83 -0.58
N ASN A 32 -2.76 12.06 -0.27
CA ASN A 32 -2.16 13.24 -0.89
C ASN A 32 -0.67 13.35 -0.53
N TYR A 33 0.19 13.42 -1.56
CA TYR A 33 1.64 13.50 -1.41
C TYR A 33 2.09 14.65 -0.50
N SER A 34 1.57 15.86 -0.71
CA SER A 34 1.93 17.03 0.08
C SER A 34 1.50 16.88 1.54
N SER A 35 0.32 16.32 1.80
CA SER A 35 -0.15 16.05 3.16
C SER A 35 0.71 15.02 3.88
N VAL A 36 1.08 13.92 3.21
CA VAL A 36 1.94 12.87 3.79
C VAL A 36 3.34 13.40 4.09
N ARG A 37 3.92 14.13 3.14
CA ARG A 37 5.23 14.78 3.32
C ARG A 37 5.23 15.71 4.52
N ASN A 38 4.21 16.57 4.62
CA ASN A 38 4.06 17.49 5.74
C ASN A 38 3.90 16.73 7.08
N HIS A 39 3.23 15.57 7.09
CA HIS A 39 3.13 14.74 8.29
C HIS A 39 4.49 14.18 8.71
N TYR A 40 5.25 13.60 7.79
CA TYR A 40 6.60 13.10 8.11
C TYR A 40 7.54 14.19 8.61
N GLN A 41 7.50 15.38 8.00
CA GLN A 41 8.27 16.52 8.49
C GLN A 41 7.89 16.91 9.92
N LYS A 42 6.58 17.03 10.20
CA LYS A 42 6.10 17.45 11.52
C LYS A 42 6.36 16.43 12.62
N ILE A 43 6.23 15.14 12.32
CA ILE A 43 6.35 14.07 13.32
C ILE A 43 7.82 13.80 13.64
N PHE A 44 8.68 13.80 12.63
CA PHE A 44 10.09 13.41 12.79
C PHE A 44 11.07 14.58 12.83
N ASP A 45 10.60 15.82 12.61
CA ASP A 45 11.43 17.03 12.53
C ASP A 45 12.59 16.89 11.51
N ILE A 46 12.27 16.34 10.34
CA ILE A 46 13.21 16.07 9.26
C ILE A 46 13.11 17.08 8.12
N ASP A 47 14.18 17.15 7.33
CA ASP A 47 14.23 18.03 6.17
C ASP A 47 13.18 17.66 5.10
N THR A 48 12.86 18.64 4.28
CA THR A 48 11.84 18.52 3.23
C THR A 48 12.24 17.48 2.18
N LYS A 49 13.54 17.23 1.98
CA LYS A 49 14.05 16.29 0.97
C LYS A 49 13.88 14.84 1.43
N THR A 50 14.22 14.54 2.67
CA THR A 50 14.11 13.23 3.33
C THR A 50 12.64 12.87 3.50
N ALA A 51 11.80 13.79 3.96
CA ALA A 51 10.36 13.55 4.00
C ALA A 51 9.78 13.31 2.59
N GLY A 52 10.30 13.99 1.58
CA GLY A 52 9.92 13.79 0.18
C GLY A 52 10.28 12.38 -0.32
N LYS A 53 11.48 11.89 0.02
CA LYS A 53 11.91 10.51 -0.27
C LYS A 53 10.99 9.49 0.41
N MET A 54 10.76 9.63 1.72
CA MET A 54 9.87 8.74 2.47
C MET A 54 8.47 8.70 1.86
N THR A 55 7.91 9.88 1.57
CA THR A 55 6.59 9.97 0.93
C THR A 55 6.55 9.25 -0.42
N GLY A 56 7.61 9.38 -1.22
CA GLY A 56 7.71 8.72 -2.53
C GLY A 56 7.68 7.20 -2.45
N LEU A 57 8.22 6.61 -1.38
CA LEU A 57 8.21 5.16 -1.11
C LEU A 57 6.81 4.65 -0.76
N THR A 58 5.94 5.49 -0.21
CA THR A 58 4.57 5.08 0.16
C THR A 58 3.63 4.94 -1.03
N LYS A 59 3.93 5.62 -2.16
CA LYS A 59 3.07 5.69 -3.36
C LYS A 59 1.60 6.06 -3.07
N GLY A 60 1.34 6.77 -1.97
CA GLY A 60 -0.02 7.14 -1.55
C GLY A 60 -0.82 6.00 -0.90
N TYR A 61 -0.22 4.84 -0.66
CA TYR A 61 -0.87 3.72 0.01
C TYR A 61 -0.84 3.91 1.54
N PRO A 62 -2.00 3.94 2.23
CA PRO A 62 -2.05 4.25 3.66
C PRO A 62 -1.27 3.30 4.55
N PHE A 63 -1.31 2.00 4.27
CA PHE A 63 -0.60 1.02 5.09
C PHE A 63 0.91 1.13 4.93
N ALA A 64 1.39 1.36 3.70
CA ALA A 64 2.79 1.69 3.44
C ALA A 64 3.25 2.94 4.23
N PHE A 65 2.43 3.99 4.25
CA PHE A 65 2.70 5.18 5.06
C PHE A 65 2.85 4.85 6.56
N GLN A 66 1.97 4.01 7.09
CA GLN A 66 1.98 3.60 8.49
C GLN A 66 3.23 2.77 8.83
N VAL A 67 3.52 1.73 8.05
CA VAL A 67 4.67 0.83 8.29
C VAL A 67 5.98 1.58 8.19
N LEU A 68 6.17 2.39 7.13
CA LEU A 68 7.39 3.16 6.97
C LEU A 68 7.58 4.17 8.12
N GLY A 69 6.49 4.79 8.56
CA GLY A 69 6.52 5.70 9.72
C GLY A 69 6.90 4.98 11.01
N TYR A 70 6.33 3.80 11.26
CA TYR A 70 6.64 2.97 12.42
C TYR A 70 8.11 2.54 12.44
N LEU A 71 8.59 1.95 11.34
CA LEU A 71 9.97 1.47 11.22
C LEU A 71 10.98 2.62 11.38
N TYR A 72 10.68 3.77 10.79
CA TYR A 72 11.53 4.94 10.93
C TYR A 72 11.54 5.46 12.37
N TRP A 73 10.40 5.49 13.06
CA TRP A 73 10.32 5.94 14.45
C TRP A 73 11.18 5.08 15.39
N GLU A 74 11.10 3.76 15.27
CA GLU A 74 11.85 2.82 16.12
C GLU A 74 13.36 2.88 15.86
N ASN A 75 13.77 3.13 14.60
CA ASN A 75 15.17 3.07 14.18
C ASN A 75 15.86 4.43 14.03
N ARG A 76 15.16 5.56 14.26
CA ARG A 76 15.65 6.93 13.98
C ARG A 76 16.98 7.31 14.62
N ASN A 77 17.36 6.66 15.73
CA ASN A 77 18.58 6.95 16.47
C ASN A 77 19.79 6.12 15.99
N CYS A 78 19.56 5.06 15.21
CA CYS A 78 20.57 4.03 14.94
C CYS A 78 20.76 3.73 13.45
N LYS A 79 19.76 3.99 12.60
CA LYS A 79 19.78 3.59 11.19
C LYS A 79 19.25 4.68 10.26
N ASN A 80 19.69 4.67 9.01
CA ASN A 80 19.16 5.51 7.95
C ASN A 80 17.93 4.87 7.29
N ILE A 81 17.24 5.63 6.45
CA ILE A 81 16.08 5.14 5.68
C ILE A 81 16.45 3.92 4.81
N GLU A 82 17.63 3.93 4.19
CA GLU A 82 18.06 2.85 3.30
C GLU A 82 18.21 1.51 4.06
N ASP A 83 18.57 1.57 5.34
CA ASP A 83 18.77 0.38 6.18
C ASP A 83 17.45 -0.24 6.65
N ILE A 84 16.34 0.52 6.63
CA ILE A 84 15.00 0.03 6.99
C ILE A 84 14.20 -0.45 5.78
N LEU A 85 14.66 -0.17 4.55
CA LEU A 85 13.97 -0.59 3.33
C LEU A 85 13.76 -2.12 3.23
N PRO A 86 14.75 -2.98 3.56
CA PRO A 86 14.54 -4.43 3.47
C PRO A 86 13.44 -4.91 4.43
N GLU A 87 13.40 -4.35 5.63
CA GLU A 87 12.36 -4.68 6.62
C GLU A 87 10.99 -4.14 6.15
N TYR A 88 10.95 -2.93 5.63
CA TYR A 88 9.76 -2.32 5.06
C TYR A 88 9.17 -3.15 3.91
N ASP A 89 10.00 -3.61 2.98
CA ASP A 89 9.58 -4.47 1.87
C ASP A 89 9.06 -5.82 2.37
N GLN A 90 9.72 -6.42 3.37
CA GLN A 90 9.25 -7.67 3.99
C GLN A 90 7.85 -7.50 4.62
N TYR A 91 7.61 -6.40 5.35
CA TYR A 91 6.27 -6.11 5.89
C TYR A 91 5.23 -5.97 4.78
N LEU A 92 5.56 -5.30 3.66
CA LEU A 92 4.62 -5.18 2.56
C LEU A 92 4.36 -6.53 1.87
N GLU A 93 5.38 -7.35 1.71
CA GLU A 93 5.26 -8.69 1.14
C GLU A 93 4.33 -9.57 1.98
N GLU A 94 4.64 -9.71 3.27
CA GLU A 94 3.92 -10.61 4.18
C GLU A 94 2.45 -10.19 4.39
N TYR A 95 2.20 -8.91 4.59
CA TYR A 95 0.87 -8.43 4.99
C TYR A 95 -0.01 -7.97 3.82
N VAL A 96 0.57 -7.72 2.64
CA VAL A 96 -0.12 -7.11 1.50
C VAL A 96 0.09 -7.92 0.22
N TYR A 97 1.31 -7.99 -0.31
CA TYR A 97 1.54 -8.50 -1.67
C TYR A 97 1.26 -9.98 -1.80
N SER A 98 1.79 -10.81 -0.89
CA SER A 98 1.52 -12.24 -0.86
C SER A 98 0.01 -12.53 -0.76
N LYS A 99 -0.73 -11.71 -0.01
CA LYS A 99 -2.18 -11.87 0.12
C LYS A 99 -2.92 -11.50 -1.16
N ILE A 100 -2.63 -10.34 -1.76
CA ILE A 100 -3.20 -9.94 -3.06
C ILE A 100 -2.90 -11.00 -4.11
N TRP A 101 -1.66 -11.46 -4.18
CA TRP A 101 -1.23 -12.47 -5.13
C TRP A 101 -1.99 -13.79 -4.98
N SER A 102 -2.19 -14.24 -3.73
CA SER A 102 -2.94 -15.47 -3.43
C SER A 102 -4.44 -15.38 -3.74
N GLU A 103 -5.02 -14.17 -3.72
CA GLU A 103 -6.43 -13.91 -4.03
C GLU A 103 -6.67 -13.81 -5.56
N LEU A 104 -5.63 -13.62 -6.37
CA LEU A 104 -5.75 -13.54 -7.83
C LEU A 104 -5.95 -14.91 -8.49
N SER A 105 -6.71 -14.93 -9.59
CA SER A 105 -6.82 -16.13 -10.41
C SER A 105 -5.51 -16.42 -11.15
N SER A 106 -5.30 -17.68 -11.54
CA SER A 106 -4.11 -18.07 -12.31
C SER A 106 -4.01 -17.36 -13.67
N LEU A 107 -5.13 -16.89 -14.22
CA LEU A 107 -5.13 -16.08 -15.45
C LEU A 107 -4.71 -14.65 -15.16
N ASP A 108 -5.22 -14.03 -14.10
CA ASP A 108 -4.86 -12.66 -13.70
C ASP A 108 -3.38 -12.56 -13.34
N GLN A 109 -2.84 -13.55 -12.62
CA GLN A 109 -1.41 -13.66 -12.34
C GLN A 109 -0.57 -13.69 -13.62
N LYS A 110 -0.98 -14.48 -14.63
CA LYS A 110 -0.29 -14.53 -15.93
C LYS A 110 -0.35 -13.18 -16.64
N VAL A 111 -1.51 -12.52 -16.64
CA VAL A 111 -1.67 -11.21 -17.26
C VAL A 111 -0.75 -10.19 -16.59
N LEU A 112 -0.72 -10.13 -15.26
CA LEU A 112 0.16 -9.21 -14.52
C LEU A 112 1.64 -9.45 -14.82
N ILE A 113 2.09 -10.70 -14.87
CA ILE A 113 3.49 -11.04 -15.22
C ILE A 113 3.85 -10.52 -16.63
N ASN A 114 2.92 -10.59 -17.58
CA ASN A 114 3.16 -10.10 -18.95
C ASN A 114 3.01 -8.58 -19.10
N ILE A 115 2.30 -7.91 -18.19
CA ILE A 115 2.18 -6.45 -18.16
C ILE A 115 3.39 -5.80 -17.50
N SER A 116 4.08 -6.50 -16.60
CA SER A 116 5.26 -5.96 -15.93
C SER A 116 6.38 -5.64 -16.94
N PRO A 117 6.83 -4.39 -17.04
CA PRO A 117 7.81 -3.96 -18.03
C PRO A 117 9.25 -4.47 -17.78
N ASP A 118 9.53 -5.05 -16.61
CA ASP A 118 10.87 -5.56 -16.23
C ASP A 118 10.82 -7.01 -15.73
N GLU A 119 11.78 -7.83 -16.20
CA GLU A 119 12.00 -9.23 -15.77
C GLU A 119 12.43 -9.35 -14.29
N GLU A 120 12.87 -8.26 -13.65
CA GLU A 120 13.41 -8.22 -12.28
C GLU A 120 12.35 -8.13 -11.16
N LEU A 121 11.11 -7.76 -11.48
CA LEU A 121 10.01 -7.65 -10.49
C LEU A 121 9.29 -8.99 -10.20
N LYS A 122 9.89 -10.12 -10.60
CA LYS A 122 9.37 -11.44 -10.23
C LYS A 122 9.48 -11.62 -8.72
N VAL A 123 8.36 -11.50 -8.03
CA VAL A 123 8.19 -12.10 -6.69
C VAL A 123 8.52 -13.58 -6.84
N LYS A 124 9.61 -14.03 -6.21
CA LYS A 124 10.11 -15.40 -6.26
C LYS A 124 9.33 -16.31 -5.32
#